data_AF-W4V5F4-F1
#
_entry.id   AF-W4V5F4-F1
#
_cell.length_a   1.000
_cell.length_b   1.000
_cell.length_c   1.000
_cell.angle_alpha   90.00
_cell.angle_beta   90.00
_cell.angle_gamma   90.00
#
_symmetry.space_group_name_H-M   'P 1'
#
loop_
_entity.id
_entity.type
_entity.pdbx_description
1 polymer ?
#
loop_
_entity_poly.entity_id
_entity_poly.type
_entity_poly.pdbx_seq_one_letter_code
_entity_poly.pdbx_strand_id
1 'polypeptide(L)'
;MKSKQLKIELQNNINNYLYNSCLLCIILGNENFYPWFYENYTQIFYNDNKWSRYSNKEVWLDFYGGWIAAQSLLEFIKIPRKSIANIDIITYIKDKIDNHKYVFTFLDEYYVKPNYMKSNSHRVHDILVYGYDDFSEKLTVIGFDNNHNFTSYNISYQTFAKAFENGLALTESEEIWNQDNLYGRLFKFREKNSQFFKFNIKKFLRGLHDYIFSINSAQKDFPDRTADKEIEYFDIYFDEKNIFGMEIYEHLPEYLYNVIKYDTRLSYVPFHTLFEHKKGMKDRLIYIAKNFKVDDKFEELIDRYNHTVNVFNSMRLAAMKYIIDSKESIIKNLINTINIEKIYEKEILAQVYEEICNLTEYY
;
A
#
# COMPACT_ATOMS: atom_id res chain seq x y z
N MET A 1 -14.96 -33.07 5.80
CA MET A 1 -13.85 -32.17 6.17
C MET A 1 -13.12 -31.80 4.90
N LYS A 2 -12.93 -30.52 4.65
CA LYS A 2 -12.32 -29.97 3.43
C LYS A 2 -11.24 -28.95 3.80
N SER A 3 -10.27 -28.77 2.92
CA SER A 3 -9.35 -27.64 2.97
C SER A 3 -9.31 -26.97 1.60
N LYS A 4 -9.12 -25.65 1.59
CA LYS A 4 -8.96 -24.87 0.34
C LYS A 4 -8.12 -23.64 0.63
N GLN A 5 -7.18 -23.34 -0.27
CA GLN A 5 -6.43 -22.09 -0.28
C GLN A 5 -6.49 -21.50 -1.69
N LEU A 6 -6.75 -20.20 -1.78
CA LEU A 6 -6.66 -19.47 -3.04
C LEU A 6 -5.21 -19.10 -3.33
N LYS A 7 -4.85 -19.02 -4.61
CA LYS A 7 -3.49 -18.66 -5.03
C LYS A 7 -3.14 -17.27 -4.51
N ILE A 8 -1.97 -17.11 -3.91
CA ILE A 8 -1.49 -15.82 -3.41
C ILE A 8 0.04 -15.82 -3.41
N GLU A 9 0.66 -14.64 -3.49
CA GLU A 9 2.10 -14.47 -3.30
C GLU A 9 2.33 -13.53 -2.12
N LEU A 10 3.17 -13.92 -1.14
CA LEU A 10 3.53 -13.03 -0.04
C LEU A 10 4.59 -12.02 -0.52
N GLN A 11 4.12 -10.91 -1.08
CA GLN A 11 5.00 -9.83 -1.58
C GLN A 11 5.46 -8.89 -0.46
N ASN A 12 6.69 -8.39 -0.58
CA ASN A 12 7.29 -7.38 0.31
C ASN A 12 7.79 -6.16 -0.49
N ASN A 13 7.08 -5.83 -1.56
CA ASN A 13 7.33 -4.65 -2.37
C ASN A 13 6.66 -3.41 -1.77
N ILE A 14 5.43 -3.59 -1.25
CA ILE A 14 4.66 -2.53 -0.57
C ILE A 14 3.96 -3.14 0.65
N ASN A 15 4.43 -2.82 1.85
CA ASN A 15 3.89 -3.26 3.13
C ASN A 15 3.56 -2.11 4.11
N ASN A 16 3.60 -0.86 3.65
CA ASN A 16 3.26 0.33 4.44
C ASN A 16 1.80 0.36 4.96
N TYR A 17 0.82 0.00 4.12
CA TYR A 17 -0.61 -0.06 4.46
C TYR A 17 -1.22 -1.39 4.01
N LEU A 18 -1.82 -2.13 4.96
CA LEU A 18 -2.31 -3.50 4.71
C LEU A 18 -3.27 -3.61 3.54
N TYR A 19 -4.11 -2.62 3.28
CA TYR A 19 -5.03 -2.65 2.15
C TYR A 19 -4.29 -2.88 0.83
N ASN A 20 -3.32 -2.03 0.51
CA ASN A 20 -2.50 -2.14 -0.70
C ASN A 20 -1.67 -3.44 -0.69
N SER A 21 -1.10 -3.78 0.46
CA SER A 21 -0.25 -4.95 0.61
C SER A 21 -1.00 -6.26 0.34
N CYS A 22 -2.20 -6.37 0.87
CA CYS A 22 -3.09 -7.52 0.69
C CYS A 22 -3.60 -7.62 -0.76
N LEU A 23 -3.99 -6.51 -1.38
CA LEU A 23 -4.37 -6.49 -2.80
C LEU A 23 -3.22 -6.95 -3.69
N LEU A 24 -1.99 -6.50 -3.43
CA LEU A 24 -0.82 -6.92 -4.19
C LEU A 24 -0.46 -8.38 -3.94
N CYS A 25 -0.70 -8.92 -2.74
CA CYS A 25 -0.52 -10.35 -2.51
C CYS A 25 -1.43 -11.19 -3.41
N ILE A 26 -2.68 -10.75 -3.59
CA ILE A 26 -3.66 -11.39 -4.50
C ILE A 26 -3.20 -11.25 -5.96
N ILE A 27 -2.90 -10.03 -6.39
CA ILE A 27 -2.58 -9.71 -7.79
C ILE A 27 -1.28 -10.40 -8.21
N LEU A 28 -0.21 -10.27 -7.43
CA LEU A 28 1.10 -10.85 -7.75
C LEU A 28 1.17 -12.35 -7.48
N GLY A 29 0.12 -12.95 -6.89
CA GLY A 29 -0.11 -14.40 -6.93
C GLY A 29 -0.16 -14.96 -8.36
N ASN A 30 -0.40 -14.12 -9.37
CA ASN A 30 -0.11 -14.42 -10.76
C ASN A 30 1.06 -13.54 -11.24
N GLU A 31 2.20 -14.18 -11.50
CA GLU A 31 3.44 -13.52 -11.95
C GLU A 31 3.26 -12.71 -13.25
N ASN A 32 2.27 -13.05 -14.07
CA ASN A 32 1.94 -12.30 -15.27
C ASN A 32 1.37 -10.89 -15.00
N PHE A 33 1.15 -10.52 -13.74
CA PHE A 33 0.74 -9.17 -13.32
C PHE A 33 1.86 -8.30 -12.75
N TYR A 34 3.11 -8.78 -12.68
CA TYR A 34 4.24 -7.89 -12.39
C TYR A 34 4.33 -6.68 -13.35
N PRO A 35 4.12 -6.85 -14.68
CA PRO A 35 3.99 -5.73 -15.60
C PRO A 35 2.95 -4.68 -15.17
N TRP A 36 1.79 -5.11 -14.67
CA TRP A 36 0.75 -4.21 -14.17
C TRP A 36 1.22 -3.43 -12.94
N PHE A 37 1.90 -4.10 -12.00
CA PHE A 37 2.47 -3.45 -10.81
C PHE A 37 3.53 -2.40 -11.17
N TYR A 38 4.40 -2.72 -12.14
CA TYR A 38 5.42 -1.79 -12.63
C TYR A 38 4.81 -0.57 -13.30
N GLU A 39 3.66 -0.70 -13.95
CA GLU A 39 2.96 0.41 -14.59
C GLU A 39 2.18 1.31 -13.61
N ASN A 40 1.56 0.74 -12.57
CA ASN A 40 0.53 1.43 -11.78
C ASN A 40 0.98 1.94 -10.39
N TYR A 41 2.20 1.62 -9.93
CA TYR A 41 2.72 2.04 -8.61
C TYR A 41 3.96 2.95 -8.73
N THR A 42 3.96 3.82 -9.74
CA THR A 42 5.07 4.75 -10.07
C THR A 42 4.97 6.08 -9.34
N GLN A 43 3.77 6.48 -8.93
CA GLN A 43 3.48 7.79 -8.35
C GLN A 43 3.13 7.63 -6.86
N ILE A 44 3.43 8.66 -6.07
CA ILE A 44 3.09 8.76 -4.65
C ILE A 44 2.41 10.10 -4.39
N PHE A 45 1.67 10.17 -3.30
CA PHE A 45 1.05 11.39 -2.83
C PHE A 45 1.19 11.51 -1.32
N TYR A 46 1.07 12.75 -0.84
CA TYR A 46 1.19 13.15 0.54
C TYR A 46 -0.02 14.00 0.94
N ASN A 47 -0.53 13.80 2.16
CA ASN A 47 -1.53 14.64 2.79
C ASN A 47 -1.23 14.73 4.29
N ASP A 48 -1.12 15.94 4.85
CA ASP A 48 -0.78 16.17 6.25
C ASP A 48 -2.00 16.24 7.19
N ASN A 49 -3.19 16.09 6.64
CA ASN A 49 -4.46 16.30 7.31
C ASN A 49 -5.37 15.08 7.19
N LYS A 50 -4.80 13.88 6.99
CA LYS A 50 -5.57 12.65 7.04
C LYS A 50 -6.07 12.44 8.46
N TRP A 51 -7.39 12.34 8.59
CA TRP A 51 -7.99 11.80 9.80
C TRP A 51 -7.61 10.32 9.91
N SER A 52 -7.34 9.81 11.11
CA SER A 52 -7.07 8.38 11.35
C SER A 52 -8.06 7.82 12.37
N ARG A 53 -8.24 6.49 12.39
CA ARG A 53 -9.11 5.82 13.39
C ARG A 53 -8.61 6.08 14.82
N TYR A 54 -7.32 6.31 14.99
CA TYR A 54 -6.68 6.45 16.30
C TYR A 54 -6.01 7.81 16.53
N SER A 55 -6.13 8.75 15.59
CA SER A 55 -5.54 10.08 15.68
C SER A 55 -6.34 11.11 14.89
N ASN A 56 -6.45 12.32 15.42
CA ASN A 56 -7.17 13.42 14.80
C ASN A 56 -6.46 13.95 13.54
N LYS A 57 -5.14 13.81 13.43
CA LYS A 57 -4.37 14.20 12.24
C LYS A 57 -3.13 13.32 12.12
N GLU A 58 -2.94 12.73 10.96
CA GLU A 58 -1.74 11.97 10.60
C GLU A 58 -1.22 12.42 9.25
N VAL A 59 0.11 12.41 9.12
CA VAL A 59 0.75 12.47 7.81
C VAL A 59 0.47 11.16 7.09
N TRP A 60 -0.05 11.29 5.88
CA TRP A 60 -0.30 10.20 4.99
C TRP A 60 0.57 10.32 3.76
N LEU A 61 1.47 9.36 3.57
CA LEU A 61 2.24 9.21 2.34
C LEU A 61 2.02 7.80 1.83
N ASP A 62 1.39 7.69 0.66
CA ASP A 62 1.00 6.42 0.06
C ASP A 62 1.13 6.45 -1.48
N PHE A 63 0.98 5.28 -2.10
CA PHE A 63 1.05 5.12 -3.54
C PHE A 63 -0.23 5.60 -4.23
N TYR A 64 -0.06 6.42 -5.26
CA TYR A 64 -1.10 6.67 -6.23
C TYR A 64 -1.27 5.41 -7.09
N GLY A 65 -2.49 4.85 -7.10
CA GLY A 65 -2.80 3.58 -7.76
C GLY A 65 -3.17 2.45 -6.79
N GLY A 66 -2.77 2.53 -5.52
CA GLY A 66 -3.04 1.47 -4.54
C GLY A 66 -4.53 1.11 -4.37
N TRP A 67 -5.39 2.13 -4.37
CA TRP A 67 -6.81 1.97 -4.10
C TRP A 67 -7.65 1.79 -5.36
N ILE A 68 -7.27 2.46 -6.45
CA ILE A 68 -8.06 2.51 -7.69
C ILE A 68 -7.55 1.54 -8.73
N ALA A 69 -6.24 1.47 -8.96
CA ALA A 69 -5.72 0.69 -10.07
C ALA A 69 -6.11 -0.78 -9.92
N ALA A 70 -6.08 -1.33 -8.70
CA ALA A 70 -6.42 -2.71 -8.43
C ALA A 70 -7.87 -3.06 -8.87
N GLN A 71 -8.78 -2.08 -8.90
CA GLN A 71 -10.17 -2.26 -9.37
C GLN A 71 -10.25 -2.54 -10.88
N SER A 72 -9.19 -2.24 -11.65
CA SER A 72 -9.09 -2.66 -13.06
C SER A 72 -8.95 -4.17 -13.21
N LEU A 73 -8.34 -4.86 -12.23
CA LEU A 73 -8.10 -6.30 -12.26
C LEU A 73 -9.09 -7.09 -11.38
N LEU A 74 -9.41 -6.56 -10.21
CA LEU A 74 -10.24 -7.19 -9.21
C LEU A 74 -11.63 -6.53 -9.15
N GLU A 75 -12.64 -7.34 -8.89
CA GLU A 75 -13.96 -6.86 -8.46
C GLU A 75 -13.96 -6.71 -6.93
N PHE A 76 -14.49 -5.58 -6.47
CA PHE A 76 -14.55 -5.20 -5.06
C PHE A 76 -16.00 -5.35 -4.63
N ILE A 77 -16.31 -6.38 -3.85
CA ILE A 77 -17.67 -6.64 -3.38
C ILE A 77 -17.74 -6.17 -1.93
N LYS A 78 -18.53 -5.13 -1.68
CA LYS A 78 -18.77 -4.59 -0.34
C LYS A 78 -19.36 -5.67 0.57
N ILE A 79 -18.91 -5.72 1.83
CA ILE A 79 -19.54 -6.50 2.90
C ILE A 79 -20.20 -5.51 3.87
N PRO A 80 -21.51 -5.25 3.72
CA PRO A 80 -22.24 -4.40 4.66
C PRO A 80 -22.23 -5.03 6.05
N ARG A 81 -21.97 -4.23 7.09
CA ARG A 81 -21.92 -4.69 8.49
C ARG A 81 -23.16 -5.49 8.88
N LYS A 82 -24.34 -4.98 8.53
CA LYS A 82 -25.64 -5.62 8.82
C LYS A 82 -25.77 -7.02 8.21
N SER A 83 -25.07 -7.30 7.11
CA SER A 83 -25.12 -8.61 6.45
C SER A 83 -24.32 -9.70 7.19
N ILE A 84 -23.47 -9.32 8.13
CA ILE A 84 -22.55 -10.22 8.85
C ILE A 84 -22.64 -10.13 10.38
N ALA A 85 -23.52 -9.28 10.93
CA ALA A 85 -23.61 -9.06 12.37
C ALA A 85 -24.09 -10.29 13.17
N ASN A 86 -24.94 -11.13 12.57
CA ASN A 86 -25.58 -12.27 13.26
C ASN A 86 -25.42 -13.58 12.47
N ILE A 87 -24.23 -13.82 11.92
CA ILE A 87 -23.93 -15.03 11.14
C ILE A 87 -22.76 -15.78 11.74
N ASP A 88 -22.65 -17.08 11.42
CA ASP A 88 -21.40 -17.82 11.59
C ASP A 88 -20.38 -17.32 10.56
N ILE A 89 -19.44 -16.50 11.03
CA ILE A 89 -18.40 -15.91 10.18
C ILE A 89 -17.47 -16.95 9.57
N ILE A 90 -17.24 -18.09 10.24
CA ILE A 90 -16.37 -19.14 9.71
C ILE A 90 -17.05 -19.83 8.53
N THR A 91 -18.32 -20.18 8.68
CA THR A 91 -19.13 -20.73 7.58
C THR A 91 -19.23 -19.75 6.41
N TYR A 92 -19.43 -18.45 6.68
CA TYR A 92 -19.44 -17.41 5.65
C TYR A 92 -18.11 -17.35 4.88
N ILE A 93 -16.97 -17.30 5.59
CA ILE A 93 -15.65 -17.24 4.96
C ILE A 93 -15.41 -18.47 4.08
N LYS A 94 -15.71 -19.67 4.59
CA LYS A 94 -15.55 -20.91 3.83
C LYS A 94 -16.35 -20.88 2.53
N ASP A 95 -17.60 -20.42 2.56
CA ASP A 95 -18.43 -20.22 1.36
C ASP A 95 -17.75 -19.26 0.36
N LYS A 96 -17.18 -18.14 0.82
CA LYS A 96 -16.52 -17.18 -0.08
C LYS A 96 -15.24 -17.75 -0.69
N ILE A 97 -14.41 -18.42 0.10
CA ILE A 97 -13.20 -19.10 -0.40
C ILE A 97 -13.59 -20.21 -1.40
N ASP A 98 -14.64 -20.98 -1.12
CA ASP A 98 -15.15 -22.00 -2.04
C ASP A 98 -15.62 -21.41 -3.38
N ASN A 99 -16.15 -20.18 -3.35
CA ASN A 99 -16.54 -19.40 -4.52
C ASN A 99 -15.41 -18.50 -5.08
N HIS A 100 -14.14 -18.81 -4.81
CA HIS A 100 -12.97 -18.12 -5.36
C HIS A 100 -12.90 -16.62 -5.04
N LYS A 101 -13.39 -16.23 -3.86
CA LYS A 101 -13.36 -14.86 -3.35
C LYS A 101 -12.48 -14.80 -2.12
N TYR A 102 -11.48 -13.92 -2.13
CA TYR A 102 -10.69 -13.58 -0.95
C TYR A 102 -11.54 -12.73 -0.01
N VAL A 103 -11.33 -12.84 1.30
CA VAL A 103 -12.10 -12.08 2.30
C VAL A 103 -11.16 -11.12 3.02
N PHE A 104 -11.33 -9.82 2.79
CA PHE A 104 -10.67 -8.77 3.53
C PHE A 104 -11.63 -8.23 4.58
N THR A 105 -11.27 -8.30 5.85
CA THR A 105 -12.14 -7.87 6.95
C THR A 105 -11.29 -7.34 8.09
N PHE A 106 -11.90 -7.08 9.23
CA PHE A 106 -11.24 -6.51 10.39
C PHE A 106 -11.41 -7.43 11.59
N LEU A 107 -10.37 -7.50 12.42
CA LEU A 107 -10.37 -8.25 13.68
C LEU A 107 -9.90 -7.36 14.80
N ASP A 108 -10.42 -7.60 15.99
CA ASP A 108 -9.80 -7.09 17.21
C ASP A 108 -8.49 -7.85 17.51
N GLU A 109 -7.37 -7.14 17.33
CA GLU A 109 -6.02 -7.67 17.50
C GLU A 109 -5.74 -8.16 18.93
N TYR A 110 -6.51 -7.71 19.93
CA TYR A 110 -6.39 -8.21 21.30
C TYR A 110 -6.48 -9.74 21.38
N TYR A 111 -7.38 -10.35 20.61
CA TYR A 111 -7.59 -11.80 20.64
C TYR A 111 -6.64 -12.57 19.75
N VAL A 112 -6.15 -11.95 18.68
CA VAL A 112 -5.27 -12.60 17.69
C VAL A 112 -3.79 -12.47 18.10
N LYS A 113 -3.45 -11.37 18.80
CA LYS A 113 -2.07 -10.98 19.12
C LYS A 113 -1.87 -10.63 20.60
N PRO A 114 -2.19 -11.55 21.54
CA PRO A 114 -2.22 -11.23 22.98
C PRO A 114 -0.85 -10.81 23.54
N ASN A 115 0.25 -11.33 22.98
CA ASN A 115 1.61 -10.99 23.43
C ASN A 115 2.05 -9.58 22.99
N TYR A 116 1.41 -9.04 21.96
CA TYR A 116 1.73 -7.71 21.44
C TYR A 116 0.95 -6.60 22.16
N MET A 117 -0.32 -6.84 22.49
CA MET A 117 -1.20 -5.84 23.09
C MET A 117 -0.81 -5.61 24.56
N LYS A 118 0.26 -4.84 24.77
CA LYS A 118 0.97 -4.60 26.05
C LYS A 118 0.16 -3.86 27.14
N SER A 119 -1.17 -3.74 27.02
CA SER A 119 -1.95 -2.89 27.92
C SER A 119 -3.46 -3.15 27.91
N ASN A 120 -3.94 -4.35 27.55
CA ASN A 120 -5.39 -4.61 27.33
C ASN A 120 -6.03 -3.59 26.37
N SER A 121 -5.24 -3.02 25.46
CA SER A 121 -5.77 -2.16 24.42
C SER A 121 -6.46 -3.04 23.39
N HIS A 122 -7.66 -2.65 22.99
CA HIS A 122 -8.39 -3.26 21.89
C HIS A 122 -8.18 -2.42 20.65
N ARG A 123 -7.84 -3.06 19.52
CA ARG A 123 -7.59 -2.38 18.25
C ARG A 123 -8.11 -3.22 17.11
N VAL A 124 -8.93 -2.62 16.28
CA VAL A 124 -9.51 -3.27 15.12
C VAL A 124 -8.62 -2.98 13.92
N HIS A 125 -8.05 -4.03 13.35
CA HIS A 125 -7.10 -3.94 12.25
C HIS A 125 -7.48 -4.89 11.11
N ASP A 126 -7.07 -4.51 9.91
CA ASP A 126 -7.33 -5.25 8.69
C ASP A 126 -6.67 -6.63 8.70
N ILE A 127 -7.33 -7.60 8.07
CA ILE A 127 -6.79 -8.93 7.80
C ILE A 127 -7.31 -9.43 6.44
N LEU A 128 -6.46 -10.16 5.71
CA LEU A 128 -6.86 -10.88 4.50
C LEU A 128 -6.95 -12.38 4.78
N VAL A 129 -8.10 -12.99 4.55
CA VAL A 129 -8.30 -14.45 4.60
C VAL A 129 -8.33 -15.01 3.18
N TYR A 130 -7.54 -16.05 2.94
CA TYR A 130 -7.42 -16.66 1.62
C TYR A 130 -7.51 -18.20 1.64
N GLY A 131 -7.69 -18.81 2.82
CA GLY A 131 -7.90 -20.24 2.90
C GLY A 131 -8.40 -20.73 4.25
N TYR A 132 -8.76 -22.01 4.29
CA TYR A 132 -9.22 -22.71 5.47
C TYR A 132 -8.81 -24.19 5.43
N ASP A 133 -8.75 -24.81 6.61
CA ASP A 133 -8.52 -26.23 6.79
C ASP A 133 -9.42 -26.78 7.92
N ASP A 134 -10.40 -27.62 7.57
CA ASP A 134 -11.32 -28.24 8.53
C ASP A 134 -10.65 -29.30 9.40
N PHE A 135 -9.51 -29.87 8.97
CA PHE A 135 -8.82 -30.89 9.77
C PHE A 135 -8.13 -30.27 10.97
N SER A 136 -7.55 -29.07 10.80
CA SER A 136 -6.87 -28.33 11.87
C SER A 136 -7.70 -27.18 12.45
N GLU A 137 -8.93 -26.98 11.97
CA GLU A 137 -9.87 -25.91 12.35
C GLU A 137 -9.24 -24.52 12.31
N LYS A 138 -8.56 -24.21 11.20
CA LYS A 138 -7.80 -22.97 11.01
C LYS A 138 -8.15 -22.25 9.72
N LEU A 139 -8.11 -20.92 9.79
CA LEU A 139 -8.08 -20.04 8.64
C LEU A 139 -6.63 -19.65 8.35
N THR A 140 -6.27 -19.60 7.07
CA THR A 140 -4.98 -19.06 6.61
C THR A 140 -5.17 -17.61 6.18
N VAL A 141 -4.36 -16.73 6.76
CA VAL A 141 -4.51 -15.28 6.66
C VAL A 141 -3.19 -14.59 6.32
N ILE A 142 -3.27 -13.37 5.79
CA ILE A 142 -2.14 -12.43 5.66
C ILE A 142 -2.43 -11.19 6.50
N GLY A 143 -1.42 -10.76 7.24
CA GLY A 143 -1.39 -9.52 8.00
C GLY A 143 -0.08 -9.40 8.77
N PHE A 144 -0.01 -8.46 9.70
CA PHE A 144 1.11 -8.42 10.64
C PHE A 144 0.93 -9.52 11.70
N ASP A 145 1.98 -10.27 12.02
CA ASP A 145 1.96 -11.27 13.10
C ASP A 145 2.25 -10.64 14.48
N ASN A 146 2.46 -11.48 15.50
CA ASN A 146 2.86 -11.08 16.85
C ASN A 146 4.21 -10.33 16.92
N ASN A 147 5.03 -10.44 15.89
CA ASN A 147 6.36 -9.85 15.80
C ASN A 147 6.40 -8.62 14.89
N HIS A 148 5.24 -8.13 14.40
CA HIS A 148 5.12 -7.08 13.38
C HIS A 148 5.72 -7.44 12.02
N ASN A 149 5.83 -8.73 11.72
CA ASN A 149 6.21 -9.14 10.37
C ASN A 149 4.95 -9.24 9.53
N PHE A 150 4.95 -8.56 8.39
CA PHE A 150 3.94 -8.79 7.36
C PHE A 150 4.14 -10.20 6.79
N THR A 151 3.21 -11.11 7.09
CA THR A 151 3.40 -12.53 6.79
C THR A 151 2.07 -13.28 6.61
N SER A 152 2.17 -14.52 6.12
CA SER A 152 1.07 -15.48 6.17
C SER A 152 1.16 -16.31 7.46
N TYR A 153 0.02 -16.48 8.12
CA TYR A 153 -0.08 -17.31 9.32
C TYR A 153 -1.49 -17.90 9.46
N ASN A 154 -1.67 -18.78 10.45
CA ASN A 154 -2.95 -19.44 10.70
C ASN A 154 -3.59 -18.93 11.99
N ILE A 155 -4.91 -18.74 11.97
CA ILE A 155 -5.74 -18.41 13.14
C ILE A 155 -6.78 -19.52 13.32
N SER A 156 -6.98 -20.00 14.54
CA SER A 156 -8.04 -21.01 14.80
C SER A 156 -9.43 -20.41 14.56
N TYR A 157 -10.39 -21.24 14.19
CA TYR A 157 -11.79 -20.83 13.98
C TYR A 157 -12.36 -20.11 15.21
N GLN A 158 -12.11 -20.66 16.41
CA GLN A 158 -12.56 -20.07 17.66
C GLN A 158 -11.96 -18.68 17.90
N THR A 159 -10.65 -18.50 17.73
CA THR A 159 -9.99 -17.21 17.93
C THR A 159 -10.45 -16.19 16.91
N PHE A 160 -10.59 -16.59 15.64
CA PHE A 160 -11.05 -15.70 14.59
C PHE A 160 -12.47 -15.22 14.84
N ALA A 161 -13.40 -16.14 15.13
CA ALA A 161 -14.80 -15.80 15.40
C ALA A 161 -14.92 -14.82 16.57
N LYS A 162 -14.20 -15.08 17.66
CA LYS A 162 -14.17 -14.19 18.83
C LYS A 162 -13.60 -12.80 18.50
N ALA A 163 -12.48 -12.74 17.80
CA ALA A 163 -11.84 -11.49 17.42
C ALA A 163 -12.72 -10.65 16.47
N PHE A 164 -13.43 -11.32 15.57
CA PHE A 164 -14.34 -10.70 14.62
C PHE A 164 -15.58 -10.13 15.33
N GLU A 165 -16.23 -10.91 16.19
CA GLU A 165 -17.41 -10.47 16.96
C GLU A 165 -17.08 -9.26 17.84
N ASN A 166 -15.96 -9.29 18.55
CA ASN A 166 -15.55 -8.17 19.40
C ASN A 166 -15.13 -6.96 18.56
N GLY A 167 -14.46 -7.16 17.43
CA GLY A 167 -14.16 -6.08 16.50
C GLY A 167 -15.41 -5.41 15.94
N LEU A 168 -16.46 -6.19 15.65
CA LEU A 168 -17.77 -5.71 15.25
C LEU A 168 -18.47 -4.96 16.40
N ALA A 169 -18.37 -5.38 17.64
CA ALA A 169 -18.97 -4.62 18.74
C ALA A 169 -18.25 -3.28 18.96
N LEU A 170 -16.92 -3.28 18.96
CA LEU A 170 -16.07 -2.11 19.23
C LEU A 170 -16.29 -0.95 18.25
N THR A 171 -16.62 -1.25 17.00
CA THR A 171 -16.75 -0.25 15.93
C THR A 171 -18.23 0.03 15.58
N GLU A 172 -19.17 -0.33 16.46
CA GLU A 172 -20.62 -0.11 16.25
C GLU A 172 -21.05 1.32 16.60
N SER A 173 -20.49 1.90 17.66
CA SER A 173 -20.83 3.24 18.16
C SER A 173 -19.92 4.36 17.66
N GLU A 174 -18.76 4.00 17.12
CA GLU A 174 -17.81 4.90 16.50
C GLU A 174 -17.95 4.68 14.99
N GLU A 175 -18.24 5.70 14.19
CA GLU A 175 -17.48 5.93 12.94
C GLU A 175 -18.09 7.04 12.05
N ILE A 176 -17.32 8.12 11.95
CA ILE A 176 -17.27 9.05 10.81
C ILE A 176 -16.65 8.37 9.56
N TRP A 177 -16.03 7.19 9.72
CA TRP A 177 -15.47 6.34 8.66
C TRP A 177 -16.50 5.45 7.96
N ASN A 178 -17.69 5.30 8.55
CA ASN A 178 -18.71 4.37 8.08
C ASN A 178 -19.78 5.07 7.26
N GLN A 179 -19.39 6.01 6.40
CA GLN A 179 -20.33 6.59 5.44
C GLN A 179 -21.05 5.49 4.63
N ASP A 180 -20.39 4.32 4.46
CA ASP A 180 -20.93 3.17 3.74
C ASP A 180 -21.43 1.98 4.62
N ASN A 181 -21.30 2.02 5.96
CA ASN A 181 -21.70 0.92 6.86
C ASN A 181 -21.09 -0.46 6.49
N LEU A 182 -19.78 -0.52 6.20
CA LEU A 182 -19.06 -1.71 5.74
C LEU A 182 -18.18 -2.32 6.84
N TYR A 183 -18.00 -3.64 6.80
CA TYR A 183 -17.07 -4.36 7.69
C TYR A 183 -16.21 -5.38 6.93
N GLY A 184 -15.88 -5.03 5.68
CA GLY A 184 -14.96 -5.79 4.86
C GLY A 184 -15.31 -5.70 3.39
N ARG A 185 -14.50 -6.42 2.60
CA ARG A 185 -14.61 -6.55 1.16
C ARG A 185 -14.31 -7.98 0.75
N LEU A 186 -14.98 -8.44 -0.30
CA LEU A 186 -14.55 -9.61 -1.04
C LEU A 186 -13.81 -9.16 -2.29
N PHE A 187 -12.73 -9.85 -2.61
CA PHE A 187 -11.99 -9.64 -3.84
C PHE A 187 -12.06 -10.88 -4.71
N LYS A 188 -12.26 -10.71 -6.00
CA LYS A 188 -12.10 -11.76 -7.01
C LYS A 188 -11.57 -11.15 -8.30
N PHE A 189 -10.82 -11.90 -9.09
CA PHE A 189 -10.45 -11.44 -10.42
C PHE A 189 -11.68 -11.25 -11.30
N ARG A 190 -11.69 -10.17 -12.08
CA ARG A 190 -12.69 -9.97 -13.12
C ARG A 190 -12.48 -11.01 -14.22
N GLU A 191 -13.57 -11.56 -14.77
CA GLU A 191 -13.53 -12.68 -15.73
C GLU A 191 -12.65 -12.42 -16.96
N LYS A 192 -12.61 -11.16 -17.42
CA LYS A 192 -11.82 -10.72 -18.59
C LYS A 192 -10.31 -10.60 -18.34
N ASN A 193 -9.87 -10.57 -17.10
CA ASN A 193 -8.48 -10.27 -16.73
C ASN A 193 -7.72 -11.50 -16.26
N SER A 194 -8.01 -12.68 -16.81
CA SER A 194 -7.68 -13.91 -16.10
C SER A 194 -6.28 -14.48 -16.31
N GLN A 195 -5.42 -13.95 -17.19
CA GLN A 195 -4.14 -14.63 -17.44
C GLN A 195 -2.89 -13.75 -17.65
N PHE A 196 -2.98 -12.59 -18.30
CA PHE A 196 -1.78 -11.84 -18.71
C PHE A 196 -2.00 -10.33 -18.79
N PHE A 197 -0.99 -9.54 -18.37
CA PHE A 197 -0.98 -8.10 -18.55
C PHE A 197 0.25 -7.65 -19.34
N LYS A 198 0.02 -6.94 -20.44
CA LYS A 198 1.09 -6.38 -21.27
C LYS A 198 1.54 -5.05 -20.70
N PHE A 199 2.82 -4.93 -20.35
CA PHE A 199 3.42 -3.67 -19.91
C PHE A 199 3.25 -2.57 -20.97
N ASN A 200 2.73 -1.40 -20.58
CA ASN A 200 2.68 -0.22 -21.43
C ASN A 200 3.74 0.80 -20.99
N ILE A 201 4.87 0.82 -21.71
CA ILE A 201 5.97 1.74 -21.44
C ILE A 201 5.54 3.22 -21.55
N LYS A 202 4.60 3.57 -22.44
CA LYS A 202 4.08 4.94 -22.57
C LYS A 202 3.27 5.36 -21.34
N LYS A 203 2.53 4.42 -20.72
CA LYS A 203 1.82 4.70 -19.46
C LYS A 203 2.78 4.81 -18.29
N PHE A 204 3.80 3.95 -18.21
CA PHE A 204 4.87 4.12 -17.22
C PHE A 204 5.56 5.48 -17.36
N LEU A 205 5.92 5.87 -18.58
CA LEU A 205 6.57 7.14 -18.90
C LEU A 205 5.71 8.33 -18.46
N ARG A 206 4.40 8.30 -18.69
CA ARG A 206 3.45 9.29 -18.17
C ARG A 206 3.47 9.35 -16.64
N GLY A 207 3.45 8.20 -15.96
CA GLY A 207 3.54 8.15 -14.50
C GLY A 207 4.87 8.70 -13.95
N LEU A 208 5.98 8.39 -14.62
CA LEU A 208 7.31 8.91 -14.28
C LEU A 208 7.38 10.43 -14.48
N HIS A 209 6.85 10.93 -15.59
CA HIS A 209 6.71 12.37 -15.84
C HIS A 209 5.91 13.03 -14.72
N ASP A 210 4.73 12.50 -14.40
CA ASP A 210 3.89 13.06 -13.35
C ASP A 210 4.57 13.03 -11.98
N TYR A 211 5.37 12.00 -11.69
CA TYR A 211 6.19 11.95 -10.48
C TYR A 211 7.23 13.08 -10.44
N ILE A 212 8.05 13.20 -11.49
CA ILE A 212 9.15 14.19 -11.60
C ILE A 212 8.64 15.63 -11.52
N PHE A 213 7.51 15.89 -12.18
CA PHE A 213 6.92 17.23 -12.30
C PHE A 213 5.78 17.49 -11.30
N SER A 214 5.57 16.59 -10.34
CA SER A 214 4.58 16.74 -9.26
C SER A 214 3.14 16.95 -9.77
N ILE A 215 2.79 16.27 -10.86
CA ILE A 215 1.46 16.39 -11.46
C ILE A 215 0.53 15.36 -10.79
N ASN A 216 -0.67 15.82 -10.41
CA ASN A 216 -1.71 14.93 -9.93
C ASN A 216 -2.20 14.02 -11.08
N SER A 217 -1.73 12.77 -11.08
CA SER A 217 -2.09 11.77 -12.08
C SER A 217 -3.60 11.45 -12.09
N ALA A 218 -4.31 11.62 -10.97
CA ALA A 218 -5.75 11.38 -10.88
C ALA A 218 -6.55 12.28 -11.83
N GLN A 219 -6.13 13.54 -11.99
CA GLN A 219 -6.80 14.49 -12.89
C GLN A 219 -6.72 14.08 -14.36
N LYS A 220 -5.69 13.32 -14.75
CA LYS A 220 -5.50 12.84 -16.11
C LYS A 220 -6.16 11.49 -16.34
N ASP A 221 -6.05 10.59 -15.36
CA ASP A 221 -6.64 9.25 -15.44
C ASP A 221 -8.17 9.32 -15.37
N PHE A 222 -8.71 10.34 -14.69
CA PHE A 222 -10.15 10.55 -14.51
C PHE A 222 -10.56 12.00 -14.74
N PRO A 223 -10.59 12.45 -16.01
CA PRO A 223 -10.93 13.83 -16.35
C PRO A 223 -12.41 14.16 -16.10
N ASP A 224 -13.31 13.17 -16.17
CA ASP A 224 -14.73 13.32 -15.85
C ASP A 224 -15.09 12.67 -14.51
N ARG A 225 -14.96 13.45 -13.44
CA ARG A 225 -15.28 13.02 -12.08
C ARG A 225 -16.74 12.58 -11.89
N THR A 226 -17.65 12.90 -12.82
CA THR A 226 -19.05 12.54 -12.71
C THR A 226 -19.36 11.17 -13.31
N ALA A 227 -18.63 10.77 -14.35
CA ALA A 227 -18.75 9.46 -14.98
C ALA A 227 -18.12 8.34 -14.14
N ASP A 228 -17.11 8.66 -13.33
CA ASP A 228 -16.29 7.69 -12.61
C ASP A 228 -16.75 7.44 -11.15
N LYS A 229 -17.95 7.88 -10.78
CA LYS A 229 -18.50 7.75 -9.41
C LYS A 229 -18.66 6.30 -8.91
N GLU A 230 -18.63 5.32 -9.81
CA GLU A 230 -18.67 3.90 -9.45
C GLU A 230 -17.31 3.38 -8.93
N ILE A 231 -16.22 4.12 -9.16
CA ILE A 231 -14.88 3.77 -8.66
C ILE A 231 -14.81 4.13 -7.18
N GLU A 232 -14.56 3.13 -6.35
CA GLU A 232 -14.42 3.37 -4.92
C GLU A 232 -13.11 4.07 -4.59
N TYR A 233 -13.11 4.87 -3.52
CA TYR A 233 -11.97 5.66 -3.07
C TYR A 233 -11.47 6.66 -4.11
N PHE A 234 -12.30 6.99 -5.10
CA PHE A 234 -11.98 7.96 -6.14
C PHE A 234 -11.58 9.33 -5.59
N ASP A 235 -12.42 9.88 -4.70
CA ASP A 235 -12.28 11.24 -4.18
C ASP A 235 -11.01 11.44 -3.35
N ILE A 236 -10.38 10.36 -2.89
CA ILE A 236 -9.22 10.41 -2.00
C ILE A 236 -8.01 11.07 -2.65
N TYR A 237 -7.92 11.04 -3.98
CA TYR A 237 -6.84 11.65 -4.75
C TYR A 237 -7.16 13.06 -5.24
N PHE A 238 -8.38 13.55 -4.98
CA PHE A 238 -8.86 14.86 -5.43
C PHE A 238 -9.01 15.88 -4.30
N ASP A 239 -8.62 15.53 -3.07
CA ASP A 239 -8.44 16.50 -2.00
C ASP A 239 -7.41 17.56 -2.43
N GLU A 240 -7.78 18.83 -2.29
CA GLU A 240 -6.95 19.99 -2.66
C GLU A 240 -5.65 20.07 -1.86
N LYS A 241 -5.57 19.39 -0.70
CA LYS A 241 -4.36 19.31 0.12
C LYS A 241 -3.41 18.18 -0.30
N ASN A 242 -3.81 17.33 -1.24
CA ASN A 242 -2.92 16.27 -1.71
C ASN A 242 -1.77 16.87 -2.52
N ILE A 243 -0.55 16.54 -2.12
CA ILE A 243 0.69 16.88 -2.83
C ILE A 243 1.20 15.62 -3.52
N PHE A 244 1.58 15.72 -4.79
CA PHE A 244 2.00 14.57 -5.60
C PHE A 244 3.49 14.65 -5.96
N GLY A 245 4.08 13.49 -6.23
CA GLY A 245 5.40 13.41 -6.84
C GLY A 245 6.53 14.02 -6.01
N MET A 246 7.45 14.72 -6.68
CA MET A 246 8.64 15.28 -6.05
C MET A 246 8.39 16.49 -5.15
N GLU A 247 7.21 17.13 -5.23
CA GLU A 247 6.85 18.25 -4.36
C GLU A 247 6.69 17.81 -2.90
N ILE A 248 6.47 16.52 -2.66
CA ILE A 248 6.46 15.94 -1.31
C ILE A 248 7.74 16.29 -0.53
N TYR A 249 8.88 16.42 -1.22
CA TYR A 249 10.15 16.79 -0.59
C TYR A 249 10.18 18.20 -0.02
N GLU A 250 9.27 19.09 -0.42
CA GLU A 250 9.15 20.42 0.17
C GLU A 250 8.42 20.38 1.52
N HIS A 251 7.52 19.41 1.70
CA HIS A 251 6.64 19.32 2.87
C HIS A 251 7.20 18.41 3.97
N LEU A 252 7.98 17.39 3.61
CA LEU A 252 8.59 16.50 4.59
C LEU A 252 9.51 17.21 5.60
N PRO A 253 10.34 18.20 5.20
CA PRO A 253 11.10 18.99 6.16
C PRO A 253 10.21 19.73 7.16
N GLU A 254 9.13 20.37 6.71
CA GLU A 254 8.19 21.07 7.58
C GLU A 254 7.56 20.11 8.60
N TYR A 255 7.12 18.94 8.15
CA TYR A 255 6.63 17.88 9.03
C TYR A 255 7.67 17.51 10.11
N LEU A 256 8.92 17.30 9.71
CA LEU A 256 10.02 16.99 10.62
C LEU A 256 10.34 18.13 11.59
N TYR A 257 10.26 19.40 11.16
CA TYR A 257 10.39 20.54 12.05
C TYR A 257 9.26 20.57 13.09
N ASN A 258 8.04 20.26 12.69
CA ASN A 258 6.88 20.20 13.59
C ASN A 258 7.00 19.07 14.62
N VAL A 259 7.63 17.94 14.25
CA VAL A 259 7.97 16.86 15.18
C VAL A 259 8.82 17.37 16.34
N ILE A 260 9.88 18.14 16.07
CA ILE A 260 10.72 18.74 17.12
C ILE A 260 9.96 19.85 17.85
N LYS A 261 9.40 20.81 17.11
CA LYS A 261 8.84 22.04 17.67
C LYS A 261 7.68 21.78 18.62
N TYR A 262 6.84 20.80 18.31
CA TYR A 262 5.65 20.48 19.08
C TYR A 262 5.79 19.19 19.90
N ASP A 263 6.99 18.59 19.95
CA ASP A 263 7.27 17.31 20.61
C ASP A 263 6.24 16.23 20.22
N THR A 264 5.96 16.12 18.92
CA THR A 264 4.99 15.15 18.39
C THR A 264 5.69 13.87 17.98
N ARG A 265 4.95 12.75 18.06
CA ARG A 265 5.49 11.45 17.66
C ARG A 265 5.80 11.44 16.15
N LEU A 266 7.03 11.07 15.81
CA LEU A 266 7.41 10.79 14.43
C LEU A 266 6.66 9.55 13.91
N SER A 267 5.97 9.70 12.78
CA SER A 267 5.39 8.62 12.02
C SER A 267 6.49 7.95 11.21
N TYR A 268 6.63 6.64 11.39
CA TYR A 268 7.58 5.82 10.63
C TYR A 268 7.15 5.64 9.17
N VAL A 269 5.82 5.60 8.93
CA VAL A 269 5.23 5.15 7.67
C VAL A 269 5.72 5.94 6.47
N PRO A 270 5.82 7.30 6.48
CA PRO A 270 6.30 8.04 5.32
C PRO A 270 7.71 7.66 4.86
N PHE A 271 8.63 7.41 5.80
CA PHE A 271 10.01 7.02 5.47
C PHE A 271 10.09 5.61 4.91
N HIS A 272 9.24 4.71 5.42
CA HIS A 272 9.12 3.37 4.90
C HIS A 272 8.52 3.36 3.49
N THR A 273 7.42 4.09 3.25
CA THR A 273 6.81 4.24 1.93
C THR A 273 7.80 4.82 0.92
N LEU A 274 8.58 5.86 1.29
CA LEU A 274 9.59 6.43 0.39
C LEU A 274 10.65 5.39 0.00
N PHE A 275 11.16 4.62 0.95
CA PHE A 275 12.11 3.53 0.66
C PHE A 275 11.50 2.48 -0.29
N GLU A 276 10.29 2.01 -0.01
CA GLU A 276 9.57 1.05 -0.88
C GLU A 276 9.38 1.62 -2.28
N HIS A 277 9.04 2.91 -2.39
CA HIS A 277 8.91 3.58 -3.67
C HIS A 277 10.23 3.60 -4.45
N LYS A 278 11.37 3.93 -3.81
CA LYS A 278 12.67 3.94 -4.50
C LYS A 278 13.08 2.55 -4.94
N LYS A 279 12.91 1.56 -4.07
CA LYS A 279 13.16 0.17 -4.41
C LYS A 279 12.30 -0.26 -5.62
N GLY A 280 11.00 0.02 -5.57
CA GLY A 280 10.09 -0.29 -6.66
C GLY A 280 10.43 0.46 -7.95
N MET A 281 10.85 1.73 -7.88
CA MET A 281 11.30 2.49 -9.05
C MET A 281 12.53 1.81 -9.68
N LYS A 282 13.52 1.41 -8.89
CA LYS A 282 14.69 0.65 -9.39
C LYS A 282 14.26 -0.66 -10.06
N ASP A 283 13.34 -1.41 -9.45
CA ASP A 283 12.83 -2.67 -10.02
C ASP A 283 12.15 -2.44 -11.38
N ARG A 284 11.44 -1.31 -11.55
CA ARG A 284 10.85 -0.90 -12.84
C ARG A 284 11.90 -0.62 -13.89
N LEU A 285 12.97 0.10 -13.54
CA LEU A 285 14.06 0.39 -14.47
C LEU A 285 14.78 -0.89 -14.91
N ILE A 286 15.04 -1.81 -13.96
CA ILE A 286 15.59 -3.14 -14.26
C ILE A 286 14.65 -3.93 -15.18
N TYR A 287 13.35 -3.89 -14.93
CA TYR A 287 12.37 -4.53 -15.81
C TYR A 287 12.42 -3.96 -17.23
N ILE A 288 12.53 -2.63 -17.38
CA ILE A 288 12.65 -1.98 -18.68
C ILE A 288 13.93 -2.42 -19.39
N ALA A 289 15.08 -2.38 -18.71
CA ALA A 289 16.36 -2.81 -19.27
C ALA A 289 16.35 -4.27 -19.78
N LYS A 290 15.62 -5.15 -19.09
CA LYS A 290 15.48 -6.57 -19.49
C LYS A 290 14.55 -6.81 -20.67
N ASN A 291 13.55 -5.94 -20.87
CA ASN A 291 12.45 -6.18 -21.82
C ASN A 291 12.48 -5.25 -23.04
N PHE A 292 13.29 -4.19 -22.99
CA PHE A 292 13.47 -3.24 -24.07
C PHE A 292 14.96 -3.14 -24.41
N LYS A 293 15.26 -2.82 -25.66
CA LYS A 293 16.64 -2.61 -26.12
C LYS A 293 17.17 -1.28 -25.58
N VAL A 294 17.80 -1.31 -24.41
CA VAL A 294 18.46 -0.16 -23.79
C VAL A 294 19.96 -0.15 -24.11
N ASP A 295 20.62 1.00 -23.95
CA ASP A 295 22.07 1.13 -24.11
C ASP A 295 22.79 1.13 -22.74
N ASP A 296 24.13 1.12 -22.77
CA ASP A 296 24.98 1.11 -21.57
C ASP A 296 24.71 2.33 -20.67
N LYS A 297 24.30 3.46 -21.26
CA LYS A 297 23.96 4.69 -20.53
C LYS A 297 22.75 4.46 -19.62
N PHE A 298 21.72 3.74 -20.10
CA PHE A 298 20.58 3.39 -19.26
C PHE A 298 20.96 2.48 -18.09
N GLU A 299 21.86 1.52 -18.30
CA GLU A 299 22.36 0.66 -17.22
C GLU A 299 23.13 1.46 -16.16
N GLU A 300 23.96 2.41 -16.57
CA GLU A 300 24.65 3.33 -15.65
C GLU A 300 23.66 4.15 -14.80
N LEU A 301 22.55 4.59 -15.38
CA LEU A 301 21.50 5.31 -14.65
C LEU A 301 20.83 4.45 -13.57
N ILE A 302 20.65 3.14 -13.83
CA ILE A 302 20.11 2.20 -12.82
C ILE A 302 21.09 2.07 -11.65
N ASP A 303 22.38 1.96 -11.94
CA ASP A 303 23.42 1.86 -10.91
C ASP A 303 23.55 3.15 -10.10
N ARG A 304 23.49 4.31 -10.74
CA ARG A 304 23.41 5.61 -10.06
C ARG A 304 22.17 5.70 -9.18
N TYR A 305 21.00 5.27 -9.67
CA TYR A 305 19.75 5.29 -8.89
C TYR A 305 19.79 4.38 -7.65
N ASN A 306 20.67 3.36 -7.62
CA ASN A 306 20.89 2.54 -6.44
C ASN A 306 21.37 3.36 -5.22
N HIS A 307 22.10 4.46 -5.44
CA HIS A 307 22.46 5.41 -4.38
C HIS A 307 21.21 5.91 -3.66
N THR A 308 20.22 6.40 -4.41
CA THR A 308 18.95 6.89 -3.85
C THR A 308 18.25 5.80 -3.03
N VAL A 309 18.17 4.57 -3.53
CA VAL A 309 17.58 3.45 -2.76
C VAL A 309 18.27 3.26 -1.40
N ASN A 310 19.60 3.31 -1.36
CA ASN A 310 20.38 3.13 -0.14
C ASN A 310 20.22 4.30 0.84
N VAL A 311 20.17 5.54 0.34
CA VAL A 311 19.96 6.72 1.17
C VAL A 311 18.57 6.69 1.81
N PHE A 312 17.52 6.38 1.05
CA PHE A 312 16.17 6.28 1.60
C PHE A 312 16.01 5.11 2.59
N ASN A 313 16.72 3.99 2.39
CA ASN A 313 16.77 2.93 3.42
C ASN A 313 17.46 3.44 4.71
N SER A 314 18.54 4.21 4.58
CA SER A 314 19.24 4.79 5.73
C SER A 314 18.36 5.80 6.47
N MET A 315 17.61 6.63 5.75
CA MET A 315 16.62 7.55 6.33
C MET A 315 15.54 6.79 7.10
N ARG A 316 15.00 5.71 6.53
CA ARG A 316 14.02 4.84 7.18
C ARG A 316 14.54 4.27 8.51
N LEU A 317 15.77 3.77 8.53
CA LEU A 317 16.41 3.27 9.76
C LEU A 317 16.67 4.39 10.77
N ALA A 318 17.06 5.58 10.30
CA ALA A 318 17.24 6.75 11.15
C ALA A 318 15.92 7.21 11.79
N ALA A 319 14.80 7.17 11.05
CA ALA A 319 13.47 7.45 11.61
C ALA A 319 13.10 6.45 12.72
N MET A 320 13.35 5.14 12.53
CA MET A 320 13.15 4.15 13.61
C MET A 320 14.03 4.45 14.82
N LYS A 321 15.29 4.82 14.59
CA LYS A 321 16.21 5.18 15.66
C LYS A 321 15.73 6.41 16.42
N TYR A 322 15.21 7.43 15.74
CA TYR A 322 14.64 8.60 16.41
C TYR A 322 13.44 8.23 17.29
N ILE A 323 12.56 7.33 16.84
CA ILE A 323 11.42 6.87 17.65
C ILE A 323 11.88 6.23 18.97
N ILE A 324 13.10 5.70 19.03
CA ILE A 324 13.69 5.09 20.23
C ILE A 324 14.51 6.10 21.06
N ASP A 325 15.38 6.88 20.41
CA ASP A 325 16.38 7.73 21.06
C ASP A 325 15.94 9.20 21.23
N SER A 326 14.94 9.67 20.48
CA SER A 326 14.44 11.06 20.41
C SER A 326 15.50 12.15 20.20
N LYS A 327 16.67 11.82 19.63
CA LYS A 327 17.76 12.78 19.39
C LYS A 327 17.44 13.72 18.23
N GLU A 328 17.27 15.01 18.51
CA GLU A 328 17.00 16.04 17.48
C GLU A 328 18.01 16.06 16.33
N SER A 329 19.27 15.71 16.58
CA SER A 329 20.30 15.65 15.52
C SER A 329 19.94 14.66 14.41
N ILE A 330 19.18 13.60 14.73
CA ILE A 330 18.68 12.65 13.73
C ILE A 330 17.70 13.34 12.79
N ILE A 331 16.78 14.15 13.32
CA ILE A 331 15.80 14.88 12.52
C ILE A 331 16.47 15.95 11.66
N LYS A 332 17.43 16.70 12.22
CA LYS A 332 18.23 17.68 11.45
C LYS A 332 18.97 17.00 10.29
N ASN A 333 19.53 15.82 10.51
CA ASN A 333 20.17 15.03 9.46
C ASN A 333 19.17 14.56 8.40
N LEU A 334 18.00 14.04 8.81
CA LEU A 334 16.93 13.63 7.89
C LEU A 334 16.50 14.78 6.97
N ILE A 335 16.31 15.98 7.51
CA ILE A 335 15.96 17.18 6.75
C ILE A 335 17.05 17.50 5.71
N ASN A 336 18.32 17.52 6.13
CA ASN A 336 19.43 17.78 5.21
C ASN A 336 19.51 16.72 4.10
N THR A 337 19.35 15.44 4.44
CA THR A 337 19.34 14.35 3.47
C THR A 337 18.19 14.50 2.47
N ILE A 338 16.97 14.84 2.92
CA ILE A 338 15.83 15.09 2.02
C ILE A 338 16.16 16.18 1.00
N ASN A 339 16.73 17.31 1.45
CA ASN A 339 17.04 18.44 0.58
C ASN A 339 18.09 18.08 -0.50
N ILE A 340 19.08 17.26 -0.15
CA ILE A 340 20.10 16.78 -1.09
C ILE A 340 19.50 15.78 -2.07
N GLU A 341 18.80 14.76 -1.56
CA GLU A 341 18.26 13.67 -2.39
C GLU A 341 17.15 14.14 -3.33
N LYS A 342 16.39 15.18 -2.98
CA LYS A 342 15.43 15.82 -3.89
C LYS A 342 16.10 16.23 -5.20
N ILE A 343 17.27 16.87 -5.12
CA ILE A 343 17.98 17.36 -6.30
C ILE A 343 18.58 16.19 -7.07
N TYR A 344 19.27 15.30 -6.37
CA TYR A 344 19.95 14.14 -6.96
C TYR A 344 18.98 13.19 -7.67
N GLU A 345 17.86 12.83 -7.02
CA GLU A 345 16.84 11.98 -7.61
C GLU A 345 16.22 12.64 -8.85
N LYS A 346 15.95 13.95 -8.81
CA LYS A 346 15.33 14.66 -9.93
C LYS A 346 16.21 14.61 -11.16
N GLU A 347 17.52 14.84 -10.97
CA GLU A 347 18.50 14.82 -12.05
C GLU A 347 18.59 13.44 -12.71
N ILE A 348 18.66 12.37 -11.92
CA ILE A 348 18.75 11.01 -12.44
C ILE A 348 17.45 10.61 -13.14
N LEU A 349 16.30 10.86 -12.52
CA LEU A 349 15.02 10.47 -13.11
C LEU A 349 14.69 11.27 -14.36
N ALA A 350 15.15 12.53 -14.48
CA ALA A 350 15.05 13.29 -15.72
C ALA A 350 15.87 12.64 -16.85
N GLN A 351 17.10 12.22 -16.58
CA GLN A 351 17.92 11.48 -17.56
C GLN A 351 17.26 10.14 -17.94
N VAL A 352 16.75 9.38 -16.96
CA VAL A 352 16.00 8.15 -17.20
C VAL A 352 14.78 8.41 -18.08
N TYR A 353 14.05 9.49 -17.81
CA TYR A 353 12.88 9.87 -18.59
C TYR A 353 13.24 10.15 -20.06
N GLU A 354 14.31 10.92 -20.30
CA GLU A 354 14.81 11.22 -21.65
C GLU A 354 15.22 9.94 -22.40
N GLU A 355 15.94 9.04 -21.74
CA GLU A 355 16.33 7.76 -22.36
C GLU A 355 15.11 6.91 -22.72
N ILE A 356 14.10 6.84 -21.85
CA ILE A 356 12.89 6.08 -22.17
C ILE A 356 12.07 6.74 -23.29
N CYS A 357 12.01 8.07 -23.35
CA CYS A 357 11.41 8.79 -24.48
C CYS A 357 12.05 8.34 -25.79
N ASN A 358 13.39 8.37 -25.86
CA ASN A 358 14.14 7.95 -27.03
C ASN A 358 13.80 6.49 -27.42
N LEU A 359 13.71 5.57 -26.45
CA LEU A 359 13.30 4.19 -26.71
C LEU A 359 11.92 4.14 -27.39
N THR A 360 10.95 4.90 -26.90
CA THR A 360 9.57 4.85 -27.41
C THR A 360 9.37 5.50 -28.78
N GLU A 361 10.30 6.30 -29.27
CA GLU A 361 10.27 6.79 -30.65
C GLU A 361 10.56 5.67 -31.67
N TYR A 362 11.21 4.59 -31.23
CA TYR A 362 11.55 3.42 -32.05
C TYR A 362 10.53 2.27 -31.95
N TYR A 363 9.46 2.40 -31.15
CA TYR A 363 8.38 1.41 -30.96
C TYR A 363 6.97 2.01 -31.11
#